data_AF-A0A529STL4-F1
#
_entry.id   AF-A0A529STL4-F1
#
_cell.length_a   1.000
_cell.length_b   1.000
_cell.length_c   1.000
_cell.angle_alpha   90.00
_cell.angle_beta   90.00
_cell.angle_gamma   90.00
#
_symmetry.space_group_name_H-M   'P 1'
#
loop_
_entity.id
_entity.type
_entity.pdbx_description
1 polymer ?
#
loop_
_entity_poly.entity_id
_entity_poly.type
_entity_poly.pdbx_seq_one_letter_code
_entity_poly.pdbx_strand_id
1 'polypeptide(L)'
;MNTHAAKTVNADFVIGLTGTPIENRIEDLWCIMDRVAPGFLGSMKAFSKAYSGEDQQALEGLKKKLDQWDGVKPPIMLRRMKADHLPGLPERNFNHQYTQMPPRQAEAYEQVVRAAHQQRGNRNAMLKIIHDLRGVSLHPSGGGGIDPLNSSQRRQWIEDSARVSRTFEFLREIERKGEKALVFIEDRDVQE
;
A
#
# COMPACT_ATOMS: atom_id res chain seq x y z
N MET A 1 -14.56 5.95 -1.12
CA MET A 1 -16.04 5.97 -1.24
C MET A 1 -16.57 7.02 -0.27
N ASN A 2 -17.31 8.03 -0.72
CA ASN A 2 -17.90 9.01 0.20
C ASN A 2 -18.98 8.33 1.04
N THR A 3 -18.67 7.97 2.29
CA THR A 3 -19.57 7.29 3.24
C THR A 3 -20.93 7.98 3.35
N HIS A 4 -20.97 9.31 3.23
CA HIS A 4 -22.20 10.10 3.24
C HIS A 4 -23.11 9.82 2.03
N ALA A 5 -22.54 9.73 0.82
CA ALA A 5 -23.31 9.47 -0.40
C ALA A 5 -23.84 8.03 -0.44
N ALA A 6 -23.07 7.08 0.09
CA ALA A 6 -23.54 5.69 0.21
C ALA A 6 -24.72 5.60 1.20
N LYS A 7 -24.69 6.36 2.30
CA LYS A 7 -25.75 6.36 3.33
C LYS A 7 -27.07 6.99 2.85
N THR A 8 -27.03 7.93 1.91
CA THR A 8 -28.25 8.59 1.39
C THR A 8 -29.06 7.72 0.44
N VAL A 9 -28.50 6.62 -0.05
CA VAL A 9 -29.24 5.68 -0.90
C VAL A 9 -30.18 4.85 -0.02
N ASN A 10 -31.48 5.01 -0.23
CA ASN A 10 -32.48 4.15 0.41
C ASN A 10 -32.44 2.78 -0.28
N ALA A 11 -32.13 1.75 0.49
CA ALA A 11 -32.01 0.38 0.00
C ALA A 11 -32.52 -0.57 1.08
N ASP A 12 -33.36 -1.53 0.68
CA ASP A 12 -33.91 -2.54 1.60
C ASP A 12 -32.84 -3.57 2.02
N PHE A 13 -31.78 -3.71 1.23
CA PHE A 13 -30.70 -4.64 1.48
C PHE A 13 -29.36 -4.13 0.93
N VAL A 14 -28.28 -4.35 1.67
CA VAL A 14 -26.93 -3.86 1.35
C VAL A 14 -25.91 -4.98 1.53
N ILE A 15 -25.09 -5.22 0.50
CA ILE A 15 -23.92 -6.09 0.58
C ILE A 15 -22.65 -5.24 0.43
N GLY A 16 -21.73 -5.36 1.38
CA GLY A 16 -20.37 -4.81 1.26
C GLY A 16 -19.40 -5.86 0.71
N LEU A 17 -18.68 -5.52 -0.36
CA LEU A 17 -17.63 -6.37 -0.93
C LEU A 17 -16.29 -5.63 -0.83
N THR A 18 -15.33 -6.22 -0.11
CA THR A 18 -13.97 -5.68 0.00
C THR A 18 -12.97 -6.83 0.21
N GLY A 19 -11.80 -6.72 -0.43
CA GLY A 19 -10.67 -7.61 -0.18
C GLY A 19 -9.85 -7.22 1.06
N THR A 20 -9.95 -5.96 1.49
CA THR A 20 -9.17 -5.33 2.56
C THR A 20 -10.12 -4.49 3.44
N PRO A 21 -10.85 -5.11 4.38
CA PRO A 21 -11.84 -4.39 5.20
C PRO A 21 -11.22 -3.42 6.21
N ILE A 22 -9.92 -3.53 6.44
CA ILE A 22 -9.12 -2.65 7.28
C ILE A 22 -7.92 -2.24 6.42
N GLU A 23 -7.85 -0.96 6.05
CA GLU A 23 -6.75 -0.43 5.25
C GLU A 23 -5.74 0.30 6.13
N ASN A 24 -6.22 1.25 6.95
CA ASN A 24 -5.34 2.09 7.77
C ASN A 24 -5.71 2.03 9.25
N ARG A 25 -7.00 1.95 9.56
CA ARG A 25 -7.47 2.00 10.95
C ARG A 25 -8.68 1.10 11.16
N ILE A 26 -8.90 0.68 12.40
CA ILE A 26 -10.07 -0.15 12.76
C ILE A 26 -11.39 0.59 12.52
N GLU A 27 -11.39 1.92 12.52
CA GLU A 27 -12.57 2.72 12.19
C GLU A 27 -13.02 2.58 10.73
N ASP A 28 -12.15 2.13 9.82
CA ASP A 28 -12.51 1.81 8.43
C ASP A 28 -13.57 0.70 8.41
N LEU A 29 -13.38 -0.33 9.24
CA LEU A 29 -14.32 -1.42 9.44
C LEU A 29 -15.65 -0.90 10.00
N TRP A 30 -15.61 0.02 10.97
CA TRP A 30 -16.83 0.63 11.52
C TRP A 30 -17.62 1.37 10.44
N CYS A 31 -16.95 2.11 9.56
CA CYS A 31 -17.61 2.85 8.48
C CYS A 31 -18.31 1.93 7.48
N ILE A 32 -17.70 0.79 7.14
CA ILE A 32 -18.31 -0.24 6.28
C ILE A 32 -19.54 -0.83 6.98
N MET A 33 -19.38 -1.23 8.24
CA MET A 33 -20.43 -1.89 9.02
C MET A 33 -21.61 -0.95 9.34
N ASP A 34 -21.36 0.34 9.55
CA ASP A 34 -22.43 1.32 9.76
C ASP A 34 -23.31 1.51 8.51
N ARG A 35 -22.80 1.13 7.33
CA ARG A 35 -23.62 1.08 6.10
C ARG A 35 -24.28 -0.28 5.89
N VAL A 36 -23.55 -1.38 6.10
CA VAL A 36 -24.05 -2.74 5.84
C VAL A 36 -25.07 -3.17 6.89
N ALA A 37 -24.82 -2.85 8.15
CA ALA A 37 -25.65 -3.19 9.30
C ALA A 37 -25.64 -2.05 10.34
N PRO A 38 -26.37 -0.95 10.07
CA PRO A 38 -26.39 0.22 10.94
C PRO A 38 -26.68 -0.14 12.40
N GLY A 39 -25.88 0.41 13.33
CA GLY A 39 -26.04 0.17 14.77
C GLY A 39 -25.47 -1.14 15.32
N PHE A 40 -25.06 -2.12 14.48
CA PHE A 40 -24.51 -3.40 14.95
C PHE A 40 -23.26 -3.25 15.84
N LEU A 41 -22.40 -2.28 15.52
CA LEU A 41 -21.19 -1.94 16.27
C LEU A 41 -21.38 -0.79 17.27
N GLY A 42 -22.60 -0.30 17.43
CA GLY A 42 -22.90 0.88 18.23
C GLY A 42 -22.30 2.17 17.66
N SER A 43 -22.15 3.19 18.50
CA SER A 43 -21.64 4.50 18.07
C SER A 43 -20.14 4.45 17.78
N MET A 44 -19.69 5.26 16.80
CA MET A 44 -18.27 5.38 16.44
C MET A 44 -17.37 5.67 17.64
N LYS A 45 -17.84 6.51 18.57
CA LYS A 45 -17.09 6.89 19.78
C LYS A 45 -16.91 5.70 20.74
N ALA A 46 -17.96 4.91 20.95
CA ALA A 46 -17.88 3.72 21.79
C ALA A 46 -17.00 2.64 21.14
N PHE A 47 -17.15 2.45 19.82
CA PHE A 47 -16.34 1.53 19.05
C PHE A 47 -14.85 1.90 19.09
N SER A 48 -14.50 3.15 18.78
CA SER A 48 -13.12 3.62 18.83
C SER A 48 -12.58 3.49 20.27
N LYS A 49 -13.34 3.83 21.32
CA LYS A 49 -12.88 3.60 22.71
C LYS A 49 -12.61 2.13 23.03
N ALA A 50 -13.42 1.21 22.51
CA ALA A 50 -13.30 -0.22 22.79
C ALA A 50 -12.18 -0.90 21.98
N TYR A 51 -11.85 -0.38 20.78
CA TYR A 51 -10.98 -1.07 19.82
C TYR A 51 -9.84 -0.22 19.24
N SER A 52 -9.65 1.04 19.66
CA SER A 52 -8.59 1.93 19.14
C SER A 52 -7.17 1.59 19.61
N GLY A 53 -7.04 0.67 20.56
CA GLY A 53 -5.74 0.18 21.05
C GLY A 53 -5.32 -1.12 20.39
N GLU A 54 -4.04 -1.47 20.54
CA GLU A 54 -3.47 -2.78 20.17
C GLU A 54 -3.86 -3.89 21.17
N ASP A 55 -5.02 -3.77 21.83
CA ASP A 55 -5.54 -4.81 22.72
C ASP A 55 -6.00 -6.00 21.89
N GLN A 56 -5.11 -6.97 21.79
CA GLN A 56 -5.31 -8.19 21.02
C GLN A 56 -6.56 -8.96 21.46
N GLN A 57 -6.91 -8.98 22.75
CA GLN A 57 -8.09 -9.70 23.23
C GLN A 57 -9.39 -9.03 22.76
N ALA A 58 -9.43 -7.69 22.81
CA ALA A 58 -10.56 -6.92 22.29
C ALA A 58 -10.75 -7.13 20.78
N LEU A 59 -9.65 -7.15 20.02
CA LEU A 59 -9.67 -7.37 18.57
C LEU A 59 -10.09 -8.81 18.20
N GLU A 60 -9.64 -9.81 18.95
CA GLU A 60 -10.08 -11.20 18.78
C GLU A 60 -11.56 -11.37 19.09
N GLY A 61 -12.05 -10.73 20.15
CA GLY A 61 -13.48 -10.71 20.48
C GLY A 61 -14.32 -10.04 19.39
N LEU A 62 -13.85 -8.93 18.84
CA LEU A 62 -14.49 -8.26 17.71
C LEU A 62 -14.53 -9.15 16.47
N LYS A 63 -13.42 -9.82 16.15
CA LYS A 63 -13.34 -10.76 15.03
C LYS A 63 -14.43 -11.83 15.16
N LYS A 64 -14.48 -12.53 16.31
CA LYS A 64 -15.49 -13.56 16.59
C LYS A 64 -16.92 -13.02 16.44
N LYS A 65 -17.19 -11.81 16.94
CA LYS A 65 -18.51 -11.17 16.81
C LYS A 65 -18.93 -10.94 15.36
N LEU A 66 -17.97 -10.79 14.44
CA LEU A 66 -18.22 -10.50 13.03
C LEU A 66 -18.28 -11.77 12.17
N ASP A 67 -17.38 -12.72 12.43
CA ASP A 67 -17.12 -13.87 11.55
C ASP A 67 -17.59 -15.22 12.09
N GLN A 68 -17.98 -15.33 13.36
CA GLN A 68 -18.46 -16.58 13.95
C GLN A 68 -19.97 -16.56 14.18
N TRP A 69 -20.58 -17.72 13.98
CA TRP A 69 -21.94 -17.96 14.43
C TRP A 69 -21.94 -18.16 15.96
N ASP A 70 -22.67 -17.31 16.67
CA ASP A 70 -22.84 -17.42 18.14
C ASP A 70 -23.98 -18.38 18.55
N GLY A 71 -24.52 -19.15 17.61
CA GLY A 71 -25.68 -20.05 17.80
C GLY A 71 -27.04 -19.34 17.69
N VAL A 72 -27.08 -18.01 17.68
CA VAL A 72 -28.32 -17.21 17.61
C VAL A 72 -28.40 -16.42 16.30
N LYS A 73 -27.29 -15.83 15.85
CA LYS A 73 -27.25 -14.96 14.67
C LYS A 73 -26.18 -15.42 13.67
N PRO A 74 -26.50 -15.56 12.38
CA PRO A 74 -25.49 -15.90 11.38
C PRO A 74 -24.38 -14.83 11.35
N PRO A 75 -23.15 -15.21 10.96
CA PRO A 75 -22.04 -14.27 10.88
C PRO A 75 -22.36 -13.17 9.86
N ILE A 76 -22.09 -11.93 10.24
CA ILE A 76 -22.40 -10.75 9.42
C ILE A 76 -21.31 -10.47 8.39
N MET A 77 -20.13 -11.05 8.58
CA MET A 77 -18.98 -10.92 7.71
C MET A 77 -18.50 -12.31 7.29
N LEU A 78 -18.29 -12.50 5.99
CA LEU A 78 -17.66 -13.70 5.44
C LEU A 78 -16.27 -13.36 4.91
N ARG A 79 -15.24 -13.90 5.54
CA ARG A 79 -13.84 -13.77 5.09
C ARG A 79 -13.27 -15.16 4.83
N ARG A 80 -12.67 -15.33 3.65
CA ARG A 80 -12.00 -16.57 3.24
C ARG A 80 -10.57 -16.24 2.86
N MET A 81 -9.60 -16.93 3.45
CA MET A 81 -8.21 -16.84 3.00
C MET A 81 -7.95 -17.88 1.92
N LYS A 82 -7.05 -17.55 0.98
CA LYS A 82 -6.61 -18.51 -0.05
C LYS A 82 -6.02 -19.77 0.57
N ALA A 83 -5.24 -19.61 1.65
CA ALA A 83 -4.60 -20.72 2.37
C ALA A 83 -5.62 -21.71 2.98
N ASP A 84 -6.77 -21.21 3.44
CA ASP A 84 -7.78 -22.03 4.13
C ASP A 84 -8.69 -22.82 3.17
N HIS A 85 -8.74 -22.42 1.89
CA HIS A 85 -9.77 -22.90 0.95
C HIS A 85 -9.26 -23.40 -0.41
N LEU A 86 -7.98 -23.20 -0.75
CA LEU A 86 -7.40 -23.63 -2.03
C LEU A 86 -6.11 -24.41 -1.79
N PRO A 87 -6.17 -25.75 -1.67
CA PRO A 87 -4.97 -26.58 -1.56
C PRO A 87 -4.18 -26.54 -2.89
N GLY A 88 -2.85 -26.52 -2.80
CA GLY A 88 -1.95 -26.57 -3.97
C GLY A 88 -1.56 -25.22 -4.56
N LEU A 89 -1.90 -24.09 -3.92
CA LEU A 89 -1.31 -22.80 -4.30
C LEU A 89 0.17 -22.75 -3.86
N PRO A 90 1.09 -22.29 -4.72
CA PRO A 90 2.48 -22.12 -4.34
C PRO A 90 2.61 -21.06 -3.23
N GLU A 91 3.59 -21.26 -2.35
CA GLU A 91 3.87 -20.31 -1.27
C GLU A 91 4.32 -18.95 -1.84
N ARG A 92 3.77 -17.88 -1.29
CA ARG A 92 4.18 -16.52 -1.65
C ARG A 92 5.44 -16.15 -0.88
N ASN A 93 6.58 -16.13 -1.58
CA ASN A 93 7.86 -15.70 -1.03
C ASN A 93 8.04 -14.18 -1.12
N PHE A 94 8.61 -13.59 -0.07
CA PHE A 94 8.91 -12.16 0.01
C PHE A 94 10.41 -11.94 0.17
N ASN A 95 11.04 -11.36 -0.84
CA ASN A 95 12.48 -11.12 -0.85
C ASN A 95 12.75 -9.61 -0.92
N HIS A 96 13.10 -9.00 0.21
CA HIS A 96 13.47 -7.58 0.27
C HIS A 96 14.89 -7.40 -0.22
N GLN A 97 15.10 -6.43 -1.11
CA GLN A 97 16.39 -6.16 -1.74
C GLN A 97 16.93 -4.81 -1.26
N TYR A 98 18.11 -4.84 -0.68
CA TYR A 98 18.83 -3.66 -0.23
C TYR A 98 20.03 -3.46 -1.15
N THR A 99 20.16 -2.26 -1.69
CA THR A 99 21.24 -1.90 -2.60
C THR A 99 21.73 -0.49 -2.28
N GLN A 100 23.01 -0.24 -2.52
CA GLN A 100 23.61 1.07 -2.29
C GLN A 100 23.24 2.01 -3.43
N MET A 101 22.99 3.28 -3.11
CA MET A 101 22.75 4.31 -4.11
C MET A 101 24.02 4.57 -4.92
N PRO A 102 23.95 4.56 -6.27
CA PRO A 102 25.03 5.04 -7.12
C PRO A 102 25.42 6.48 -6.78
N PRO A 103 26.65 6.93 -7.10
CA PRO A 103 27.13 8.25 -6.72
C PRO A 103 26.19 9.40 -7.09
N ARG A 104 25.64 9.38 -8.31
CA ARG A 104 24.70 10.42 -8.78
C ARG A 104 23.40 10.46 -7.96
N GLN A 105 22.85 9.29 -7.62
CA GLN A 105 21.66 9.17 -6.78
C GLN A 105 21.94 9.60 -5.35
N ALA A 106 23.08 9.18 -4.78
CA ALA A 106 23.49 9.53 -3.43
C ALA A 106 23.67 11.05 -3.28
N GLU A 107 24.29 11.71 -4.26
CA GLU A 107 24.46 13.16 -4.28
C GLU A 107 23.11 13.89 -4.33
N ALA A 108 22.23 13.49 -5.26
CA ALA A 108 20.89 14.06 -5.35
C ALA A 108 20.09 13.87 -4.05
N TYR A 109 20.21 12.69 -3.43
CA TYR A 109 19.53 12.38 -2.18
C TYR A 109 20.04 13.26 -1.04
N GLU A 110 21.37 13.45 -0.95
CA GLU A 110 21.97 14.30 0.06
C GLU A 110 21.54 15.77 -0.08
N GLN A 111 21.38 16.27 -1.31
CA GLN A 111 20.85 17.61 -1.54
C GLN A 111 19.43 17.78 -0.99
N VAL A 112 18.55 16.79 -1.19
CA VAL A 112 17.19 16.82 -0.62
C VAL A 112 17.24 16.76 0.91
N VAL A 113 18.12 15.92 1.49
CA VAL A 113 18.30 15.84 2.95
C VAL A 113 18.79 17.17 3.52
N ARG A 114 19.75 17.85 2.86
CA ARG A 114 20.22 19.18 3.28
C ARG A 114 19.09 20.21 3.22
N ALA A 115 18.30 20.22 2.16
CA ALA A 115 17.13 21.08 2.04
C ALA A 115 16.09 20.79 3.15
N ALA A 116 15.93 19.52 3.53
CA ALA A 116 15.06 19.12 4.63
C ALA A 116 15.50 19.70 5.98
N HIS A 117 16.81 19.67 6.26
CA HIS A 117 17.36 20.24 7.48
C HIS A 117 17.16 21.75 7.57
N GLN A 118 17.25 22.47 6.44
CA GLN A 118 17.06 23.92 6.39
C GLN A 118 15.60 24.33 6.62
N GLN A 119 14.63 23.48 6.27
CA GLN A 119 13.20 23.76 6.41
C GLN A 119 12.56 23.15 7.67
N ARG A 120 13.38 22.78 8.66
CA ARG A 120 12.91 22.26 9.95
C ARG A 120 11.95 23.25 10.62
N GLY A 121 10.72 22.80 10.87
CA GLY A 121 9.65 23.59 11.50
C GLY A 121 8.56 24.05 10.53
N ASN A 122 8.79 24.01 9.21
CA ASN A 122 7.74 24.31 8.22
C ASN A 122 6.99 23.04 7.81
N ARG A 123 5.81 22.83 8.41
CA ARG A 123 4.98 21.63 8.18
C ARG A 123 4.53 21.49 6.72
N ASN A 124 4.32 22.60 6.02
CA ASN A 124 3.92 22.60 4.61
C ASN A 124 5.08 22.20 3.68
N ALA A 125 6.33 22.53 4.05
CA ALA A 125 7.51 22.11 3.32
C ALA A 125 7.84 20.62 3.51
N MET A 126 7.50 20.05 4.67
CA MET A 126 7.84 18.66 5.01
C MET A 126 7.21 17.66 4.04
N LEU A 127 5.96 17.89 3.62
CA LEU A 127 5.30 17.02 2.63
C LEU A 127 6.01 17.03 1.28
N LYS A 128 6.45 18.21 0.83
CA LYS A 128 7.24 18.35 -0.40
C LYS A 128 8.57 17.60 -0.29
N ILE A 129 9.27 17.74 0.84
CA ILE A 129 10.53 17.03 1.10
C ILE A 129 10.34 15.51 1.06
N ILE A 130 9.28 14.98 1.68
CA ILE A 130 9.00 13.53 1.65
C ILE A 130 8.74 13.06 0.23
N HIS A 131 8.00 13.85 -0.55
CA HIS A 131 7.78 13.57 -1.97
C HIS A 131 9.09 13.57 -2.76
N ASP A 132 9.95 14.57 -2.56
CA ASP A 132 11.24 14.71 -3.23
C ASP A 132 12.19 13.55 -2.86
N LEU A 133 12.26 13.18 -1.57
CA LEU A 133 13.05 12.02 -1.11
C LEU A 133 12.56 10.73 -1.77
N ARG A 134 11.25 10.56 -1.90
CA ARG A 134 10.65 9.39 -2.54
C ARG A 134 10.97 9.34 -4.03
N GLY A 135 10.90 10.47 -4.74
CA GLY A 135 11.28 10.57 -6.15
C GLY A 135 12.76 10.25 -6.39
N VAL A 136 13.66 10.91 -5.65
CA VAL A 136 15.11 10.67 -5.79
C VAL A 136 15.52 9.25 -5.39
N SER A 137 14.84 8.65 -4.40
CA SER A 137 15.04 7.24 -4.04
C SER A 137 14.65 6.27 -5.15
N LEU A 138 13.72 6.67 -6.02
CA LEU A 138 13.33 5.89 -7.20
C LEU A 138 14.31 6.13 -8.35
N HIS A 139 14.53 7.38 -8.74
CA HIS A 139 15.47 7.75 -9.79
C HIS A 139 15.93 9.21 -9.64
N PRO A 140 17.23 9.55 -9.72
CA PRO A 140 17.73 10.91 -9.51
C PRO A 140 17.20 11.95 -10.52
N SER A 141 16.91 11.54 -11.75
CA SER A 141 16.32 12.40 -12.79
C SER A 141 14.82 12.16 -13.04
N GLY A 142 14.16 11.31 -12.24
CA GLY A 142 12.82 10.82 -12.57
C GLY A 142 12.79 10.12 -13.93
N GLY A 143 11.67 10.28 -14.66
CA GLY A 143 11.52 9.83 -16.06
C GLY A 143 11.97 10.83 -17.12
N GLY A 144 12.39 12.03 -16.73
CA GLY A 144 12.75 13.09 -17.66
C GLY A 144 14.16 12.97 -18.24
N GLY A 145 14.33 13.44 -19.47
CA GLY A 145 15.66 13.76 -20.04
C GLY A 145 16.41 12.61 -20.71
N ILE A 146 15.71 11.54 -21.08
CA ILE A 146 16.30 10.38 -21.77
C ILE A 146 15.61 10.26 -23.12
N ASP A 147 16.38 10.07 -24.19
CA ASP A 147 15.86 9.56 -25.45
C ASP A 147 15.78 8.02 -25.35
N PRO A 148 14.57 7.42 -25.32
CA PRO A 148 14.40 5.98 -25.24
C PRO A 148 14.97 5.24 -26.46
N LEU A 149 15.29 5.92 -27.56
CA LEU A 149 15.93 5.32 -28.73
C LEU A 149 17.46 5.27 -28.58
N ASN A 150 18.04 6.11 -27.71
CA ASN A 150 19.48 6.16 -27.51
C ASN A 150 19.98 5.11 -26.49
N SER A 151 20.70 4.10 -27.00
CA SER A 151 21.21 2.98 -26.20
C SER A 151 22.26 3.36 -25.15
N SER A 152 22.99 4.47 -25.29
CA SER A 152 23.92 4.92 -24.24
C SER A 152 23.16 5.61 -23.10
N GLN A 153 22.23 6.51 -23.44
CA GLN A 153 21.42 7.21 -22.45
C GLN A 153 20.53 6.26 -21.64
N ARG A 154 19.91 5.26 -22.28
CA ARG A 154 19.14 4.23 -21.57
C ARG A 154 19.98 3.47 -20.54
N ARG A 155 21.20 3.06 -20.93
CA ARG A 155 22.10 2.34 -20.02
C ARG A 155 22.51 3.20 -18.84
N GLN A 156 22.91 4.44 -19.12
CA GLN A 156 23.29 5.38 -18.07
C GLN A 156 22.14 5.65 -17.10
N TRP A 157 20.91 5.83 -17.61
CA TRP A 157 19.74 6.01 -16.76
C TRP A 157 19.48 4.79 -15.86
N ILE A 158 19.60 3.57 -16.39
CA ILE A 158 19.48 2.36 -15.57
C ILE A 158 20.54 2.32 -14.46
N GLU A 159 21.79 2.67 -14.77
CA GLU A 159 22.93 2.66 -13.85
C GLU A 159 22.87 3.80 -12.81
N ASP A 160 22.21 4.90 -13.13
CA ASP A 160 22.08 6.06 -12.25
C ASP A 160 21.14 5.80 -11.05
N SER A 161 20.32 4.75 -11.07
CA SER A 161 19.45 4.36 -9.96
C SER A 161 19.69 2.95 -9.48
N ALA A 162 19.87 2.81 -8.16
CA ALA A 162 20.06 1.51 -7.51
C ALA A 162 18.87 0.58 -7.75
N ARG A 163 17.64 1.11 -7.61
CA ARG A 163 16.40 0.34 -7.74
C ARG A 163 16.18 -0.10 -9.18
N VAL A 164 16.41 0.79 -10.13
CA VAL A 164 16.22 0.49 -11.56
C VAL A 164 17.25 -0.54 -12.03
N SER A 165 18.54 -0.31 -11.76
CA SER A 165 19.61 -1.27 -12.09
C SER A 165 19.29 -2.66 -11.54
N ARG A 166 18.95 -2.75 -10.26
CA ARG A 166 18.67 -4.03 -9.60
C ARG A 166 17.40 -4.69 -10.15
N THR A 167 16.37 -3.92 -10.49
CA THR A 167 15.17 -4.45 -11.16
C THR A 167 15.52 -5.05 -12.53
N PHE A 168 16.33 -4.38 -13.35
CA PHE A 168 16.73 -4.91 -14.66
C PHE A 168 17.58 -6.18 -14.55
N GLU A 169 18.42 -6.31 -13.52
CA GLU A 169 19.13 -7.55 -13.22
C GLU A 169 18.13 -8.70 -12.97
N PHE A 170 17.11 -8.49 -12.13
CA PHE A 170 16.07 -9.50 -11.90
C PHE A 170 15.25 -9.82 -13.13
N LEU A 171 14.87 -8.82 -13.92
CA LEU A 171 14.10 -9.03 -15.14
C LEU A 171 14.88 -9.89 -16.14
N ARG A 172 16.20 -9.69 -16.27
CA ARG A 172 17.07 -10.57 -17.10
C ARG A 172 17.13 -11.99 -16.55
N GLU A 173 17.19 -12.16 -15.23
CA GLU A 173 17.16 -13.50 -14.61
C GLU A 173 15.84 -14.23 -14.86
N ILE A 174 14.71 -13.51 -14.76
CA ILE A 174 13.36 -14.02 -15.03
C ILE A 174 13.21 -14.38 -16.52
N GLU A 175 13.67 -13.50 -17.41
CA GLU A 175 13.69 -13.74 -18.86
C GLU A 175 14.48 -15.02 -19.19
N ARG A 176 15.67 -15.19 -18.61
CA ARG A 176 16.50 -16.39 -18.80
C ARG A 176 15.81 -17.68 -18.34
N LYS A 177 14.93 -17.58 -17.33
CA LYS A 177 14.10 -18.72 -16.86
C LYS A 177 12.84 -18.94 -17.70
N GLY A 178 12.53 -18.03 -18.64
CA GLY A 178 11.29 -18.07 -19.42
C GLY A 178 10.04 -17.72 -18.60
N GLU A 179 10.21 -17.01 -17.48
CA GLU A 179 9.14 -16.63 -16.57
C GLU A 179 8.55 -15.25 -16.95
N LYS A 180 7.41 -14.90 -16.35
CA LYS A 180 6.75 -13.61 -16.56
C LYS A 180 6.86 -12.76 -15.29
N ALA A 181 7.15 -11.47 -15.46
CA ALA A 181 7.19 -10.50 -14.37
C ALA A 181 6.04 -9.49 -14.47
N LEU A 182 5.55 -9.05 -13.32
CA LEU A 182 4.70 -7.86 -13.19
C LEU A 182 5.46 -6.85 -12.33
N VAL A 183 5.70 -5.66 -12.88
CA VAL A 183 6.40 -4.57 -12.19
C VAL A 183 5.38 -3.50 -11.83
N PHE A 184 5.34 -3.13 -10.55
CA PHE A 184 4.48 -2.06 -10.04
C PHE A 184 5.34 -0.86 -9.68
N ILE A 185 4.95 0.31 -10.17
CA ILE A 185 5.60 1.59 -9.90
C ILE A 185 4.51 2.64 -9.66
N GLU A 186 4.77 3.56 -8.74
CA GLU A 186 3.79 4.60 -8.38
C GLU A 186 4.08 5.95 -9.06
N ASP A 187 5.28 6.11 -9.62
CA ASP A 187 5.69 7.30 -10.36
C ASP A 187 5.37 7.11 -11.85
N ARG A 188 4.50 7.97 -12.38
CA ARG A 188 4.03 7.88 -13.77
C ARG A 188 5.11 8.27 -14.76
N ASP A 189 5.94 9.24 -14.42
CA ASP A 189 6.98 9.72 -15.34
C ASP A 189 8.02 8.63 -15.56
N VAL A 190 8.33 7.84 -14.52
CA VAL A 190 9.25 6.69 -14.63
C VAL A 190 8.60 5.48 -15.33
N GLN A 191 7.27 5.41 -15.37
CA GLN A 191 6.53 4.33 -16.02
C GLN A 191 6.45 4.51 -17.54
N GLU A 192 6.23 5.75 -17.99
CA GLU A 192 6.04 6.14 -19.40
C GLU A 192 7.36 6.12 -20.20
#